data_AF-A0A842TNY8-F1
#
_entry.id   AF-A0A842TNY8-F1
#
_cell.length_a   1.000
_cell.length_b   1.000
_cell.length_c   1.000
_cell.angle_alpha   90.00
_cell.angle_beta   90.00
_cell.angle_gamma   90.00
#
_symmetry.space_group_name_H-M   'P 1'
#
loop_
_entity.id
_entity.type
_entity.pdbx_description
1 polymer ?
#
loop_
_entity_poly.entity_id
_entity_poly.type
_entity_poly.pdbx_seq_one_letter_code
_entity_poly.pdbx_strand_id
1 'polypeptide(L)'
;MIKEVNKFIETYWKKHIDSKFVYRAMPVVFLKDVRKNGLNPRKNPFSKHKKDINKAIKILEKLHKNGFKAPRKIAPGKIFDVPKILKVIERDLKNKRIDFTSNLSNAKFYAKIKGGAIVASVKHLTSSIIKNKNFLEKLSKSEQKTILKLNSWSKKMSDQKSLIIRAKLSSPAFKDSIFQFKGSQDKESALPVGPLKYFKSNLKKRIKKQDKNITIKDIKKYLKKYKPFIIKDKQFFLQMKRKLNPKEITVIKE
;
A
#
# COMPACT_ATOMS: atom_id res chain seq x y z
N MET A 1 -2.90 -29.72 -28.50
CA MET A 1 -1.89 -28.78 -27.94
C MET A 1 -2.41 -27.36 -27.61
N ILE A 2 -2.69 -26.45 -28.57
CA ILE A 2 -3.08 -25.05 -28.24
C ILE A 2 -4.37 -24.96 -27.42
N LYS A 3 -5.36 -25.81 -27.72
CA LYS A 3 -6.65 -25.89 -27.01
C LYS A 3 -6.46 -26.30 -25.54
N GLU A 4 -5.63 -27.31 -25.28
CA GLU A 4 -5.34 -27.80 -23.91
C GLU A 4 -4.56 -26.77 -23.10
N VAL A 5 -3.60 -26.08 -23.73
CA VAL A 5 -2.86 -24.98 -23.11
C VAL A 5 -3.82 -23.85 -22.69
N ASN A 6 -4.74 -23.44 -23.57
CA ASN A 6 -5.73 -22.42 -23.23
C ASN A 6 -6.66 -22.87 -22.10
N LYS A 7 -7.15 -24.12 -22.13
CA LYS A 7 -7.96 -24.71 -21.05
C LYS A 7 -7.22 -24.72 -19.72
N PHE A 8 -5.94 -25.09 -19.72
CA PHE A 8 -5.09 -25.04 -18.53
C PHE A 8 -4.96 -23.62 -17.96
N ILE A 9 -4.71 -22.62 -18.82
CA ILE A 9 -4.59 -21.22 -18.40
C ILE A 9 -5.91 -20.71 -17.79
N GLU A 10 -7.04 -21.03 -18.39
CA GLU A 10 -8.37 -20.65 -17.89
C GLU A 10 -8.66 -21.25 -16.53
N THR A 11 -8.44 -22.56 -16.37
CA THR A 11 -8.62 -23.26 -15.10
C THR A 11 -7.72 -22.68 -14.02
N TYR A 12 -6.44 -22.42 -14.34
CA TYR A 12 -5.52 -21.78 -13.40
C TYR A 12 -6.01 -20.39 -13.00
N TRP A 13 -6.39 -19.56 -13.97
CA TRP A 13 -6.87 -18.20 -13.73
C TRP A 13 -8.14 -18.18 -12.88
N LYS A 14 -9.12 -19.04 -13.16
CA LYS A 14 -10.36 -19.14 -12.39
C LYS A 14 -10.07 -19.53 -10.93
N LYS A 15 -9.19 -20.51 -10.72
CA LYS A 15 -8.84 -21.03 -9.38
C LYS A 15 -7.98 -20.07 -8.55
N HIS A 16 -7.11 -19.30 -9.19
CA HIS A 16 -6.05 -18.57 -8.48
C HIS A 16 -6.16 -17.05 -8.59
N ILE A 17 -6.89 -16.53 -9.57
CA ILE A 17 -7.05 -15.10 -9.80
C ILE A 17 -8.50 -14.66 -9.61
N ASP A 18 -9.45 -15.25 -10.35
CA ASP A 18 -10.84 -14.74 -10.36
C ASP A 18 -11.61 -14.99 -9.07
N SER A 19 -11.39 -16.15 -8.46
CA SER A 19 -11.98 -16.53 -7.17
C SER A 19 -11.27 -15.91 -5.96
N LYS A 20 -10.24 -15.09 -6.17
CA LYS A 20 -9.41 -14.52 -5.09
C LYS A 20 -9.59 -13.01 -4.97
N PHE A 21 -9.46 -12.54 -3.73
CA PHE A 21 -9.56 -11.14 -3.38
C PHE A 21 -8.22 -10.62 -2.86
N VAL A 22 -8.07 -9.30 -2.95
CA VAL A 22 -7.05 -8.56 -2.24
C VAL A 22 -7.71 -7.53 -1.33
N TYR A 23 -7.02 -7.20 -0.25
CA TYR A 23 -7.54 -6.48 0.90
C TYR A 23 -6.72 -5.23 1.17
N ARG A 24 -7.38 -4.19 1.69
CA ARG A 24 -6.73 -2.98 2.16
C ARG A 24 -7.47 -2.42 3.37
N ALA A 25 -6.72 -1.99 4.38
CA ALA A 25 -7.26 -1.17 5.44
C ALA A 25 -7.31 0.30 5.00
N MET A 26 -8.40 0.99 5.33
CA MET A 26 -8.50 2.43 5.16
C MET A 26 -9.34 3.09 6.25
N PRO A 27 -9.03 4.33 6.65
CA PRO A 27 -9.89 5.11 7.55
C PRO A 27 -11.31 5.29 6.99
N VAL A 28 -12.32 5.18 7.86
CA VAL A 28 -13.74 5.31 7.48
C VAL A 28 -14.09 6.68 6.87
N VAL A 29 -13.35 7.73 7.25
CA VAL A 29 -13.53 9.08 6.69
C VAL A 29 -13.37 9.13 5.17
N PHE A 30 -12.63 8.19 4.57
CA PHE A 30 -12.47 8.10 3.11
C PHE A 30 -13.58 7.30 2.42
N LEU A 31 -14.46 6.62 3.17
CA LEU A 31 -15.45 5.71 2.60
C LEU A 31 -16.43 6.41 1.65
N LYS A 32 -16.89 7.62 2.00
CA LYS A 32 -17.82 8.39 1.15
C LYS A 32 -17.21 8.69 -0.22
N ASP A 33 -15.96 9.15 -0.24
CA ASP A 33 -15.24 9.41 -1.49
C ASP A 33 -14.99 8.12 -2.27
N VAL A 34 -14.58 7.03 -1.60
CA VAL A 34 -14.33 5.75 -2.25
C VAL A 34 -15.59 5.14 -2.86
N ARG A 35 -16.75 5.26 -2.20
CA ARG A 35 -18.04 4.80 -2.75
C ARG A 35 -18.49 5.61 -3.96
N LYS A 36 -18.14 6.90 -4.03
CA LYS A 36 -18.50 7.76 -5.15
C LYS A 36 -17.52 7.64 -6.32
N ASN A 37 -16.23 7.72 -6.01
CA ASN A 37 -15.15 7.94 -6.97
C ASN A 37 -14.24 6.72 -7.15
N GLY A 38 -14.34 5.70 -6.31
CA GLY A 38 -13.46 4.54 -6.31
C GLY A 38 -12.11 4.86 -5.67
N LEU A 39 -11.12 4.00 -5.89
CA LEU A 39 -9.75 4.24 -5.45
C LEU A 39 -8.89 4.66 -6.63
N ASN A 40 -8.35 5.87 -6.58
CA ASN A 40 -7.49 6.40 -7.62
C ASN A 40 -6.06 6.61 -7.09
N PRO A 41 -5.07 5.81 -7.53
CA PRO A 41 -3.68 5.93 -7.10
C PRO A 41 -3.03 7.29 -7.42
N ARG A 42 -3.61 8.08 -8.33
CA ARG A 42 -3.13 9.43 -8.66
C ARG A 42 -3.67 10.50 -7.71
N LYS A 43 -4.68 10.19 -6.89
CA LYS A 43 -5.27 11.11 -5.91
C LYS A 43 -4.77 10.75 -4.51
N ASN A 44 -3.82 11.52 -4.00
CA ASN A 44 -3.34 11.37 -2.63
C ASN A 44 -4.39 11.96 -1.65
N PRO A 45 -4.92 11.19 -0.69
CA PRO A 45 -5.92 11.68 0.26
C PRO A 45 -5.38 12.77 1.21
N PHE A 46 -4.06 12.93 1.28
CA PHE A 46 -3.38 13.94 2.09
C PHE A 46 -2.92 15.15 1.28
N SER A 47 -3.35 15.32 0.03
CA SER A 47 -2.93 16.43 -0.84
C SER A 47 -3.11 17.80 -0.18
N LYS A 48 -4.23 18.03 0.52
CA LYS A 48 -4.52 19.27 1.26
C LYS A 48 -3.52 19.56 2.40
N HIS A 49 -2.96 18.52 3.02
CA HIS A 49 -2.02 18.64 4.14
C HIS A 49 -0.56 18.48 3.71
N LYS A 50 -0.30 18.15 2.44
CA LYS A 50 1.04 17.83 1.93
C LYS A 50 2.06 18.95 2.20
N LYS A 51 1.66 20.22 2.01
CA LYS A 51 2.53 21.38 2.27
C LYS A 51 2.94 21.45 3.75
N ASP A 52 1.99 21.27 4.66
CA ASP A 52 2.25 21.30 6.10
C ASP A 52 3.08 20.10 6.54
N ILE A 53 2.78 18.89 6.05
CA ILE A 53 3.57 17.68 6.35
C ILE A 53 5.01 17.86 5.88
N ASN A 54 5.23 18.40 4.68
CA ASN A 54 6.58 18.69 4.16
C ASN A 54 7.32 19.74 5.01
N LYS A 55 6.62 20.77 5.51
CA LYS A 55 7.22 21.73 6.45
C LYS A 55 7.64 21.03 7.75
N ALA A 56 6.78 20.17 8.30
CA ALA A 56 7.10 19.43 9.51
C ALA A 56 8.26 18.44 9.34
N ILE A 57 8.38 17.80 8.17
CA ILE A 57 9.55 16.97 7.84
C ILE A 57 10.85 17.79 8.01
N LYS A 58 10.92 19.00 7.43
CA LYS A 58 12.09 19.87 7.56
C LYS A 58 12.38 20.27 9.02
N ILE A 59 11.33 20.59 9.78
CA ILE A 59 11.45 20.89 11.21
C ILE A 59 12.04 19.68 11.96
N LEU A 60 11.53 18.48 11.69
CA LEU A 60 11.98 17.25 12.34
C LEU A 60 13.42 16.86 11.96
N GLU A 61 13.83 17.11 10.71
CA GLU A 61 15.24 16.93 10.29
C GLU A 61 16.17 17.87 11.05
N LYS A 62 15.81 19.15 11.18
CA LYS A 62 16.54 20.14 11.98
C LYS A 62 16.64 19.71 13.44
N LEU A 63 15.53 19.33 14.06
CA LEU A 63 15.52 18.87 15.46
C LEU A 63 16.34 17.59 15.64
N HIS A 64 16.31 16.66 14.70
CA HIS A 64 17.08 15.43 14.76
C HIS A 64 18.60 15.70 14.75
N LYS A 65 19.06 16.63 13.90
CA LYS A 65 20.46 17.10 13.91
C LYS A 65 20.86 17.68 15.27
N ASN A 66 19.89 18.24 16.00
CA ASN A 66 20.08 18.79 17.35
C ASN A 66 19.77 17.77 18.48
N GLY A 67 19.83 16.47 18.18
CA GLY A 67 19.72 15.41 19.18
C GLY A 67 18.31 14.87 19.44
N PHE A 68 17.27 15.35 18.74
CA PHE A 68 15.92 14.80 18.90
C PHE A 68 15.84 13.35 18.42
N LYS A 69 15.34 12.47 19.30
CA LYS A 69 15.10 11.05 19.02
C LYS A 69 13.65 10.70 19.34
N ALA A 70 13.01 10.00 18.42
CA ALA A 70 11.63 9.52 18.58
C ALA A 70 11.41 8.22 17.79
N PRO A 71 12.10 7.12 18.15
CA PRO A 71 11.96 5.85 17.44
C PRO A 71 10.51 5.36 17.47
N ARG A 72 10.08 4.68 16.41
CA ARG A 72 8.70 4.17 16.28
C ARG A 72 8.70 2.76 15.71
N LYS A 73 7.91 1.87 16.31
CA LYS A 73 7.57 0.57 15.72
C LYS A 73 6.58 0.78 14.57
N ILE A 74 6.99 0.54 13.34
CA ILE A 74 6.15 0.77 12.14
C ILE A 74 5.60 -0.52 11.53
N ALA A 75 6.17 -1.67 11.89
CA ALA A 75 5.74 -3.00 11.46
C ALA A 75 6.17 -4.04 12.51
N PRO A 76 5.63 -5.28 12.48
CA PRO A 76 6.08 -6.35 13.36
C PRO A 76 7.61 -6.55 13.23
N GLY A 77 8.30 -6.48 14.38
CA GLY A 77 9.77 -6.60 14.47
C GLY A 77 10.59 -5.44 13.88
N LYS A 78 9.98 -4.29 13.54
CA LYS A 78 10.71 -3.16 12.91
C LYS A 78 10.50 -1.84 13.65
N ILE A 79 11.58 -1.32 14.23
CA ILE A 79 11.68 0.00 14.85
C ILE A 79 12.49 0.90 13.94
N PHE A 80 11.94 2.05 13.57
CA PHE A 80 12.60 3.05 12.72
C PHE A 80 12.95 4.29 13.54
N ASP A 81 14.11 4.86 13.27
CA ASP A 81 14.52 6.18 13.76
C ASP A 81 13.81 7.31 12.99
N VAL A 82 14.02 8.56 13.42
CA VAL A 82 13.39 9.73 12.80
C VAL A 82 13.72 9.81 11.30
N PRO A 83 14.98 9.77 10.83
CA PRO A 83 15.30 9.82 9.40
C PRO A 83 14.57 8.75 8.56
N LYS A 84 14.52 7.51 9.02
CA LYS A 84 13.81 6.43 8.30
C LYS A 84 12.30 6.66 8.29
N ILE A 85 11.71 7.16 9.37
CA ILE A 85 10.27 7.50 9.40
C ILE A 85 9.98 8.61 8.38
N LEU A 86 10.79 9.67 8.35
CA LEU A 86 10.61 10.81 7.44
C LEU A 86 10.72 10.38 5.98
N LYS A 87 11.75 9.59 5.63
CA LYS A 87 11.91 9.02 4.28
C LYS A 87 10.70 8.21 3.83
N VAL A 88 10.11 7.41 4.72
CA VAL A 88 8.90 6.64 4.42
C VAL A 88 7.70 7.57 4.16
N ILE A 89 7.50 8.59 5.00
CA ILE A 89 6.40 9.57 4.80
C ILE A 89 6.55 10.27 3.45
N GLU A 90 7.74 10.77 3.13
CA GLU A 90 8.00 11.46 1.86
C GLU A 90 7.73 10.58 0.65
N ARG A 91 8.23 9.35 0.69
CA ARG A 91 8.00 8.35 -0.36
C ARG A 91 6.50 8.10 -0.52
N ASP A 92 5.79 7.84 0.56
CA ASP A 92 4.38 7.50 0.54
C ASP A 92 3.51 8.70 0.09
N LEU A 93 3.93 9.95 0.38
CA LEU A 93 3.28 11.16 -0.12
C LEU A 93 3.47 11.37 -1.63
N LYS A 94 4.58 10.90 -2.19
CA LYS A 94 4.89 10.95 -3.63
C LYS A 94 4.37 9.73 -4.39
N ASN A 95 4.09 8.63 -3.70
CA ASN A 95 3.71 7.36 -4.32
C ASN A 95 2.37 7.51 -5.08
N LYS A 96 2.38 7.13 -6.36
CA LYS A 96 1.20 7.10 -7.24
C LYS A 96 0.61 5.70 -7.32
N ARG A 97 0.72 4.93 -6.24
CA ARG A 97 0.30 3.52 -6.15
C ARG A 97 -0.47 3.30 -4.85
N ILE A 98 -1.39 2.34 -4.87
CA ILE A 98 -2.15 1.93 -3.70
C ILE A 98 -1.83 0.48 -3.39
N ASP A 99 -1.34 0.24 -2.18
CA ASP A 99 -0.98 -1.11 -1.73
C ASP A 99 -2.21 -1.90 -1.29
N PHE A 100 -2.35 -3.10 -1.83
CA PHE A 100 -3.25 -4.14 -1.33
C PHE A 100 -2.44 -5.34 -0.86
N THR A 101 -3.02 -6.19 -0.02
CA THR A 101 -2.43 -7.47 0.38
C THR A 101 -3.39 -8.61 0.05
N SER A 102 -2.90 -9.79 -0.30
CA SER A 102 -3.77 -10.97 -0.48
C SER A 102 -4.18 -11.63 0.85
N ASN A 103 -3.58 -11.19 1.97
CA ASN A 103 -3.79 -11.76 3.29
C ASN A 103 -4.72 -10.86 4.12
N LEU A 104 -5.88 -11.38 4.50
CA LEU A 104 -6.86 -10.65 5.32
C LEU A 104 -6.31 -10.30 6.71
N SER A 105 -5.56 -11.19 7.37
CA SER A 105 -4.92 -10.94 8.67
C SER A 105 -3.94 -9.78 8.64
N ASN A 106 -3.19 -9.60 7.53
CA ASN A 106 -2.36 -8.40 7.35
C ASN A 106 -3.22 -7.14 7.25
N ALA A 107 -4.33 -7.19 6.49
CA ALA A 107 -5.25 -6.06 6.41
C ALA A 107 -5.85 -5.73 7.79
N LYS A 108 -6.19 -6.74 8.61
CA LYS A 108 -6.64 -6.57 10.00
C LYS A 108 -5.57 -5.92 10.87
N PHE A 109 -4.31 -6.34 10.77
CA PHE A 109 -3.20 -5.69 11.46
C PHE A 109 -3.11 -4.20 11.09
N TYR A 110 -3.18 -3.87 9.81
CA TYR A 110 -3.14 -2.47 9.35
C TYR A 110 -4.39 -1.68 9.73
N ALA A 111 -5.56 -2.32 9.85
CA ALA A 111 -6.77 -1.66 10.35
C ALA A 111 -6.63 -1.19 11.80
N LYS A 112 -5.84 -1.87 12.63
CA LYS A 112 -5.52 -1.43 14.00
C LYS A 112 -4.68 -0.14 14.03
N ILE A 113 -4.01 0.22 12.94
CA ILE A 113 -3.26 1.48 12.82
C ILE A 113 -4.23 2.61 12.47
N LYS A 114 -4.85 3.22 13.50
CA LYS A 114 -5.88 4.24 13.31
C LYS A 114 -5.36 5.46 12.53
N GLY A 115 -6.13 5.89 11.52
CA GLY A 115 -5.76 6.97 10.60
C GLY A 115 -4.73 6.57 9.51
N GLY A 116 -4.16 5.37 9.58
CA GLY A 116 -3.13 4.88 8.66
C GLY A 116 -1.70 5.29 9.03
N ALA A 117 -0.73 4.79 8.25
CA ALA A 117 0.70 4.87 8.60
C ALA A 117 1.24 6.31 8.68
N ILE A 118 0.91 7.17 7.71
CA ILE A 118 1.34 8.58 7.68
C ILE A 118 0.79 9.32 8.90
N VAL A 119 -0.52 9.22 9.14
CA VAL A 119 -1.18 9.88 10.28
C VAL A 119 -0.56 9.43 11.60
N ALA A 120 -0.37 8.13 11.78
CA ALA A 120 0.21 7.59 13.01
C ALA A 120 1.68 8.01 13.21
N SER A 121 2.48 8.11 12.14
CA SER A 121 3.85 8.63 12.22
C SER A 121 3.88 10.12 12.54
N VAL A 122 3.03 10.93 11.89
CA VAL A 122 2.91 12.37 12.18
C VAL A 122 2.51 12.58 13.64
N LYS A 123 1.45 11.90 14.10
CA LYS A 123 0.97 11.97 15.50
C LYS A 123 2.08 11.65 16.49
N HIS A 124 2.82 10.56 16.26
CA HIS A 124 3.94 10.14 17.11
C HIS A 124 5.00 11.23 17.20
N LEU A 125 5.51 11.69 16.05
CA LEU A 125 6.60 12.66 15.98
C LEU A 125 6.19 14.02 16.58
N THR A 126 5.01 14.54 16.23
CA THR A 126 4.53 15.82 16.77
C THR A 126 4.22 15.73 18.26
N SER A 127 3.67 14.61 18.74
CA SER A 127 3.44 14.40 20.17
C SER A 127 4.76 14.31 20.95
N SER A 128 5.78 13.66 20.41
CA SER A 128 7.10 13.58 21.03
C SER A 128 7.77 14.95 21.16
N ILE A 129 7.62 15.83 20.16
CA ILE A 129 8.09 17.22 20.26
C ILE A 129 7.32 17.95 21.37
N ILE A 130 5.99 17.90 21.36
CA ILE A 130 5.16 18.65 22.32
C ILE A 130 5.40 18.20 23.77
N LYS A 131 5.64 16.91 23.99
CA LYS A 131 5.97 16.37 25.33
C LYS A 131 7.34 16.82 25.81
N ASN A 132 8.27 17.14 24.91
CA ASN A 132 9.60 17.61 25.25
C ASN A 132 9.68 19.13 25.02
N LYS A 133 9.28 19.91 26.04
CA LYS A 133 9.21 21.37 25.98
C LYS A 133 10.50 22.01 25.47
N ASN A 134 11.65 21.49 25.86
CA ASN A 134 12.97 21.98 25.41
C ASN A 134 13.13 21.94 23.89
N PHE A 135 12.60 20.92 23.19
CA PHE A 135 12.63 20.89 21.73
C PHE A 135 11.57 21.79 21.10
N LEU A 136 10.39 21.93 21.74
CA LEU A 136 9.33 22.81 21.26
C LEU A 136 9.73 24.29 21.34
N GLU A 137 10.39 24.71 22.41
CA GLU A 137 10.85 26.09 22.66
C GLU A 137 11.98 26.50 21.70
N LYS A 138 12.77 25.53 21.21
CA LYS A 138 13.79 25.75 20.16
C LYS A 138 13.20 26.03 18.77
N LEU A 139 11.87 25.92 18.61
CA LEU A 139 11.18 26.22 17.36
C LEU A 139 10.67 27.66 17.36
N SER A 140 10.72 28.31 16.19
CA SER A 140 10.04 29.60 15.99
C SER A 140 8.52 29.46 16.17
N LYS A 141 7.82 30.57 16.47
CA LYS A 141 6.35 30.58 16.63
C LYS A 141 5.61 29.97 15.43
N SER A 142 6.11 30.17 14.21
CA SER A 142 5.54 29.59 12.99
C SER A 142 5.74 28.07 12.88
N GLU A 143 6.92 27.58 13.27
CA GLU A 143 7.22 26.14 13.33
C GLU A 143 6.38 25.46 14.42
N GLN A 144 6.27 26.06 15.61
CA GLN A 144 5.40 25.57 16.69
C GLN A 144 3.95 25.47 16.23
N LYS A 145 3.41 26.51 15.58
CA LYS A 145 2.06 26.50 15.00
C LYS A 145 1.87 25.36 14.00
N THR A 146 2.87 25.07 13.18
CA THR A 146 2.85 23.94 12.22
C THR A 146 2.79 22.59 12.94
N ILE A 147 3.62 22.38 13.97
CA ILE A 147 3.64 21.15 14.77
C ILE A 147 2.31 20.94 15.50
N LEU A 148 1.78 21.98 16.16
CA LEU A 148 0.51 21.92 16.88
C LEU A 148 -0.66 21.63 15.94
N LYS A 149 -0.72 22.29 14.77
CA LYS A 149 -1.73 22.05 13.73
C LYS A 149 -1.73 20.60 13.26
N LEU A 150 -0.57 20.04 12.93
CA LEU A 150 -0.45 18.65 12.48
C LEU A 150 -0.74 17.64 13.59
N ASN A 151 -0.37 17.94 14.84
CA ASN A 151 -0.71 17.10 15.98
C ASN A 151 -2.23 17.02 16.18
N SER A 152 -2.92 18.16 16.14
CA SER A 152 -4.38 18.22 16.24
C SER A 152 -5.05 17.46 15.09
N TRP A 153 -4.63 17.73 13.85
CA TRP A 153 -5.12 17.04 12.66
C TRP A 153 -4.92 15.51 12.75
N SER A 154 -3.72 15.07 13.12
CA SER A 154 -3.40 13.65 13.18
C SER A 154 -4.13 12.92 14.31
N LYS A 155 -4.36 13.58 15.46
CA LYS A 155 -5.25 13.08 16.52
C LYS A 155 -6.67 12.85 16.00
N LYS A 156 -7.29 13.89 15.40
CA LYS A 156 -8.64 13.80 14.82
C LYS A 156 -8.77 12.68 13.78
N MET A 157 -7.74 12.50 12.93
CA MET A 157 -7.69 11.41 11.95
C MET A 157 -7.47 10.03 12.59
N SER A 158 -6.69 9.93 13.67
CA SER A 158 -6.50 8.70 14.44
C SER A 158 -7.70 8.32 15.30
N ASP A 159 -8.66 9.21 15.53
CA ASP A 159 -9.90 8.84 16.24
C ASP A 159 -10.88 8.10 15.30
N GLN A 160 -10.65 8.20 13.99
CA GLN A 160 -11.43 7.49 12.99
C GLN A 160 -11.09 5.99 13.03
N LYS A 161 -12.14 5.16 13.10
CA LYS A 161 -12.02 3.72 12.89
C LYS A 161 -11.50 3.44 11.46
N SER A 162 -10.72 2.38 11.32
CA SER A 162 -10.37 1.83 10.02
C SER A 162 -11.34 0.71 9.67
N LEU A 163 -11.64 0.58 8.39
CA LEU A 163 -12.37 -0.53 7.82
C LEU A 163 -11.49 -1.30 6.85
N ILE A 164 -11.91 -2.51 6.50
CA ILE A 164 -11.25 -3.31 5.48
C ILE A 164 -12.13 -3.31 4.23
N ILE A 165 -11.51 -3.02 3.10
CA ILE A 165 -12.11 -3.24 1.78
C ILE A 165 -11.46 -4.42 1.09
N ARG A 166 -12.19 -5.02 0.17
CA ARG A 166 -11.68 -6.02 -0.76
C ARG A 166 -12.06 -5.72 -2.20
N ALA A 167 -11.24 -6.22 -3.11
CA ALA A 167 -11.46 -6.19 -4.55
C ALA A 167 -11.01 -7.51 -5.18
N LYS A 168 -11.67 -7.95 -6.26
CA LYS A 168 -11.27 -9.16 -6.97
C LYS A 168 -9.90 -8.97 -7.63
N LEU A 169 -9.04 -9.96 -7.52
CA LEU A 169 -7.71 -9.94 -8.15
C LEU A 169 -7.81 -9.97 -9.69
N SER A 170 -8.95 -10.40 -10.24
CA SER A 170 -9.30 -10.31 -11.66
C SER A 170 -9.70 -8.91 -12.16
N SER A 171 -9.79 -7.90 -11.27
CA SER A 171 -10.17 -6.54 -11.68
C SER A 171 -9.21 -5.95 -12.73
N PRO A 172 -9.72 -5.20 -13.74
CA PRO A 172 -8.89 -4.43 -14.67
C PRO A 172 -7.93 -3.45 -13.99
N ALA A 173 -8.23 -3.01 -12.76
CA ALA A 173 -7.38 -2.12 -11.99
C ALA A 173 -6.00 -2.75 -11.69
N PHE A 174 -5.93 -4.09 -11.63
CA PHE A 174 -4.72 -4.79 -11.25
C PHE A 174 -3.78 -5.17 -12.40
N LYS A 175 -4.18 -4.99 -13.67
CA LYS A 175 -3.41 -5.40 -14.87
C LYS A 175 -1.92 -5.05 -14.81
N ASP A 176 -1.57 -3.84 -14.39
CA ASP A 176 -0.17 -3.37 -14.36
C ASP A 176 0.39 -3.20 -12.94
N SER A 177 -0.21 -3.90 -11.99
CA SER A 177 0.23 -3.81 -10.59
C SER A 177 1.62 -4.40 -10.42
N ILE A 178 2.36 -3.82 -9.48
CA ILE A 178 3.68 -4.29 -9.10
C ILE A 178 3.57 -5.12 -7.83
N PHE A 179 4.38 -6.16 -7.76
CA PHE A 179 4.56 -6.97 -6.57
C PHE A 179 5.75 -6.44 -5.82
N GLN A 180 5.50 -5.98 -4.60
CA GLN A 180 6.55 -5.60 -3.67
C GLN A 180 6.65 -6.68 -2.60
N PHE A 181 7.80 -7.34 -2.54
CA PHE A 181 8.11 -8.26 -1.45
C PHE A 181 8.41 -7.48 -0.18
N LYS A 182 7.96 -8.01 0.96
CA LYS A 182 8.38 -7.48 2.26
C LYS A 182 9.90 -7.67 2.41
N GLY A 183 10.66 -6.58 2.42
CA GLY A 183 12.10 -6.59 2.66
C GLY A 183 12.98 -6.29 1.44
N SER A 184 12.45 -6.33 0.22
CA SER A 184 13.15 -5.84 -0.97
C SER A 184 12.38 -4.67 -1.54
N GLN A 185 12.82 -3.45 -1.21
CA GLN A 185 12.19 -2.24 -1.73
C GLN A 185 12.33 -2.15 -3.26
N ASP A 186 13.30 -2.86 -3.84
CA ASP A 186 13.73 -2.70 -5.24
C ASP A 186 13.44 -3.91 -6.14
N LYS A 187 12.98 -5.06 -5.59
CA LYS A 187 12.60 -6.22 -6.41
C LYS A 187 11.13 -6.13 -6.80
N GLU A 188 10.86 -5.31 -7.80
CA GLU A 188 9.56 -5.24 -8.46
C GLU A 188 9.44 -6.40 -9.46
N SER A 189 8.42 -7.24 -9.29
CA SER A 189 8.04 -8.19 -10.35
C SER A 189 6.60 -7.91 -10.76
N ALA A 190 6.34 -7.80 -12.05
CA ALA A 190 4.96 -7.79 -12.52
C ALA A 190 4.42 -9.23 -12.55
N LEU A 191 3.38 -9.51 -11.78
CA LEU A 191 2.57 -10.71 -11.94
C LEU A 191 1.52 -10.43 -13.02
N PRO A 192 1.22 -11.40 -13.89
CA PRO A 192 -0.03 -11.34 -14.63
C PRO A 192 -1.19 -11.53 -13.64
N VAL A 193 -1.87 -10.46 -13.28
CA VAL A 193 -3.20 -10.48 -12.62
C VAL A 193 -4.16 -9.60 -13.40
N GLY A 194 -5.44 -9.59 -13.00
CA GLY A 194 -6.50 -8.92 -13.74
C GLY A 194 -7.26 -9.86 -14.69
N PRO A 195 -7.98 -9.31 -15.69
CA PRO A 195 -8.90 -10.06 -16.53
C PRO A 195 -8.22 -11.17 -17.32
N LEU A 196 -8.93 -12.27 -17.57
CA LEU A 196 -8.43 -13.46 -18.26
C LEU A 196 -7.72 -13.15 -19.58
N LYS A 197 -8.29 -12.26 -20.41
CA LYS A 197 -7.68 -11.85 -21.69
C LYS A 197 -6.28 -11.25 -21.49
N TYR A 198 -6.13 -10.37 -20.49
CA TYR A 198 -4.85 -9.78 -20.14
C TYR A 198 -3.89 -10.81 -19.54
N PHE A 199 -4.39 -11.65 -18.62
CA PHE A 199 -3.61 -12.74 -18.02
C PHE A 199 -3.00 -13.66 -19.09
N LYS A 200 -3.83 -14.16 -20.02
CA LYS A 200 -3.41 -14.96 -21.18
C LYS A 200 -2.34 -14.25 -22.01
N SER A 201 -2.58 -13.00 -22.40
CA SER A 201 -1.66 -12.23 -23.23
C SER A 201 -0.31 -12.00 -22.55
N ASN A 202 -0.31 -11.64 -21.27
CA ASN A 202 0.90 -11.33 -20.52
C ASN A 202 1.71 -12.59 -20.24
N LEU A 203 1.04 -13.69 -19.87
CA LEU A 203 1.65 -15.00 -19.68
C LEU A 203 2.32 -15.48 -20.98
N LYS A 204 1.62 -15.38 -22.12
CA LYS A 204 2.21 -15.69 -23.43
C LYS A 204 3.42 -14.79 -23.73
N LYS A 205 3.32 -13.47 -23.57
CA LYS A 205 4.43 -12.52 -23.82
C LYS A 205 5.68 -12.84 -22.99
N ARG A 206 5.51 -13.25 -21.73
CA ARG A 206 6.63 -13.52 -20.83
C ARG A 206 7.29 -14.88 -21.05
N ILE A 207 6.52 -15.86 -21.52
CA ILE A 207 7.05 -17.17 -21.89
C ILE A 207 7.66 -17.12 -23.31
N LYS A 208 7.06 -16.35 -24.23
CA LYS A 208 7.49 -16.18 -25.64
C LYS A 208 8.83 -15.45 -25.84
N LYS A 209 9.61 -15.15 -24.79
CA LYS A 209 11.01 -14.77 -25.00
C LYS A 209 11.87 -15.93 -25.53
N GLN A 210 11.34 -17.16 -25.66
CA GLN A 210 12.13 -18.32 -26.06
C GLN A 210 11.54 -19.26 -27.14
N ASP A 211 10.24 -19.28 -27.47
CA ASP A 211 9.78 -20.10 -28.62
C ASP A 211 8.31 -19.88 -29.07
N LYS A 212 7.98 -20.34 -30.29
CA LYS A 212 6.62 -20.26 -30.89
C LYS A 212 5.63 -21.25 -30.23
N ASN A 213 6.11 -22.32 -29.58
CA ASN A 213 5.28 -23.38 -28.99
C ASN A 213 5.31 -23.38 -27.45
N ILE A 214 4.37 -22.68 -26.80
CA ILE A 214 4.24 -22.70 -25.33
C ILE A 214 3.60 -24.02 -24.89
N THR A 215 4.27 -24.75 -24.00
CA THR A 215 3.73 -25.97 -23.38
C THR A 215 3.12 -25.70 -22.00
N ILE A 216 2.31 -26.64 -21.49
CA ILE A 216 1.80 -26.59 -20.10
C ILE A 216 2.96 -26.61 -19.08
N LYS A 217 4.07 -27.30 -19.39
CA LYS A 217 5.25 -27.39 -18.52
C LYS A 217 5.89 -26.00 -18.34
N ASP A 218 6.01 -25.22 -19.41
CA ASP A 218 6.56 -23.86 -19.37
C ASP A 218 5.69 -22.93 -18.53
N ILE A 219 4.38 -23.03 -18.70
CA ILE A 219 3.41 -22.27 -17.92
C ILE A 219 3.50 -22.62 -16.43
N LYS A 220 3.55 -23.91 -16.10
CA LYS A 220 3.72 -24.37 -14.70
C LYS A 220 5.04 -23.86 -14.11
N LYS A 221 6.14 -23.93 -14.85
CA LYS A 221 7.47 -23.42 -14.44
C LYS A 221 7.42 -21.92 -14.16
N TYR A 222 6.84 -21.15 -15.07
CA TYR A 222 6.68 -19.70 -14.92
C TYR A 222 5.80 -19.35 -13.70
N LEU A 223 4.64 -19.98 -13.56
CA LEU A 223 3.71 -19.74 -12.46
C LEU A 223 4.22 -20.23 -11.10
N LYS A 224 5.14 -21.21 -11.05
CA LYS A 224 5.76 -21.69 -9.79
C LYS A 224 6.46 -20.57 -9.03
N LYS A 225 7.11 -19.63 -9.74
CA LYS A 225 7.73 -18.42 -9.15
C LYS A 225 6.73 -17.58 -8.36
N TYR A 226 5.48 -17.57 -8.82
CA TYR A 226 4.44 -16.69 -8.30
C TYR A 226 3.44 -17.35 -7.36
N LYS A 227 3.42 -18.69 -7.37
CA LYS A 227 2.62 -19.54 -6.48
C LYS A 227 2.69 -19.09 -5.01
N PRO A 228 3.85 -18.66 -4.44
CA PRO A 228 3.88 -18.22 -3.06
C PRO A 228 3.06 -16.96 -2.76
N PHE A 229 2.89 -16.07 -3.75
CA PHE A 229 2.12 -14.82 -3.59
C PHE A 229 0.63 -15.05 -3.86
N ILE A 230 0.31 -15.92 -4.82
CA ILE A 230 -1.08 -16.22 -5.13
C ILE A 230 -1.67 -17.21 -4.12
N ILE A 231 -0.84 -18.08 -3.52
CA ILE A 231 -1.30 -19.25 -2.74
C ILE A 231 -0.73 -19.32 -1.32
N LYS A 232 0.58 -19.14 -1.09
CA LYS A 232 1.23 -19.50 0.20
C LYS A 232 1.32 -18.39 1.24
N ASP A 233 0.36 -17.47 1.27
CA ASP A 233 0.20 -16.49 2.35
C ASP A 233 1.48 -15.72 2.77
N LYS A 234 2.44 -15.54 1.85
CA LYS A 234 3.64 -14.75 2.13
C LYS A 234 3.26 -13.27 2.19
N GLN A 235 3.90 -12.51 3.07
CA GLN A 235 3.63 -11.07 3.16
C GLN A 235 4.19 -10.33 1.94
N PHE A 236 3.31 -9.92 1.03
CA PHE A 236 3.62 -9.02 -0.08
C PHE A 236 2.52 -7.97 -0.25
N PHE A 237 2.86 -6.91 -1.00
CA PHE A 237 1.92 -5.89 -1.43
C PHE A 237 1.73 -5.94 -2.95
N LEU A 238 0.48 -5.87 -3.36
CA LEU A 238 0.05 -5.61 -4.72
C LEU A 238 -0.16 -4.10 -4.88
N GLN A 239 0.75 -3.45 -5.59
CA GLN A 239 0.73 -2.00 -5.78
C GLN A 239 -0.09 -1.65 -7.03
N MET A 240 -1.34 -1.28 -6.80
CA MET A 240 -2.28 -0.89 -7.84
C MET A 240 -1.91 0.47 -8.44
N LYS A 241 -1.82 0.53 -9.78
CA LYS A 241 -1.49 1.76 -10.53
C LYS A 241 -2.69 2.41 -11.23
N ARG A 242 -3.75 1.65 -11.45
CA ARG A 242 -4.95 2.10 -12.16
C ARG A 242 -6.07 2.39 -11.16
N LYS A 243 -7.07 3.16 -11.60
CA LYS A 243 -8.27 3.40 -10.80
C LYS A 243 -9.03 2.08 -10.61
N LEU A 244 -9.47 1.81 -9.39
CA LEU A 244 -10.43 0.76 -9.06
C LEU A 244 -11.82 1.38 -8.93
N ASN A 245 -12.79 0.87 -9.69
CA ASN A 245 -14.12 1.49 -9.73
C ASN A 245 -14.89 1.21 -8.44
N PRO A 246 -15.80 2.11 -8.03
CA PRO A 246 -16.58 1.91 -6.81
C PRO A 246 -17.32 0.57 -6.75
N LYS A 247 -17.89 0.14 -7.87
CA LYS A 247 -18.63 -1.14 -7.99
C LYS A 247 -17.77 -2.38 -7.73
N GLU A 248 -16.44 -2.25 -7.85
CA GLU A 248 -15.48 -3.35 -7.62
C GLU A 248 -14.99 -3.42 -6.17
N ILE A 249 -15.44 -2.50 -5.32
CA ILE A 249 -15.00 -2.36 -3.93
C ILE A 249 -16.10 -2.87 -3.01
N THR A 250 -15.79 -3.91 -2.23
CA THR A 250 -16.66 -4.39 -1.16
C THR A 250 -16.06 -4.00 0.19
N VAL A 251 -16.86 -3.40 1.07
CA VAL A 251 -16.49 -3.21 2.48
C VAL A 251 -16.75 -4.52 3.22
N ILE A 252 -15.74 -5.04 3.91
CA ILE A 252 -15.91 -6.14 4.84
C ILE A 252 -16.42 -5.51 6.14
N LYS A 253 -17.68 -5.79 6.50
CA LYS A 253 -18.19 -5.47 7.83
C LYS A 253 -17.57 -6.45 8.81
N GLU A 254 -16.87 -5.92 9.81
CA GLU A 254 -16.50 -6.62 11.04
C GLU A 254 -17.08 -5.84 12.21
#